data_AF-A0A2M8Q0L6-F1
#
_entry.id   AF-A0A2M8Q0L6-F1
#
_cell.length_a   1.000
_cell.length_b   1.000
_cell.length_c   1.000
_cell.angle_alpha   90.00
_cell.angle_beta   90.00
_cell.angle_gamma   90.00
#
_symmetry.space_group_name_H-M   'P 1'
#
loop_
_entity.id
_entity.type
_entity.pdbx_description
1 polymer ?
#
loop_
_entity_poly.entity_id
_entity_poly.type
_entity_poly.pdbx_seq_one_letter_code
_entity_poly.pdbx_strand_id
1 'polypeptide(L)'
;MMSPDILLGYLESRAPKDRETGLIWIARYHYLDFLGDVLRLLQDPVADVREQAAQTLSILHHPASIPALADALYDVSYTVRFTAGWALVSFGNESIPYVKDVLISEDKAARQAAYHVLSRIDTPESREVLRELWRGE
;
A
#
# COMPACT_ATOMS: atom_id res chain seq x y z
N MET A 1 23.37 15.33 4.85
CA MET A 1 22.73 14.25 4.06
C MET A 1 22.98 12.96 4.79
N MET A 2 21.96 12.14 5.00
CA MET A 2 22.15 10.82 5.59
C MET A 2 22.84 9.92 4.58
N SER A 3 23.84 9.13 4.99
CA SER A 3 24.44 8.17 4.07
C SER A 3 23.46 7.01 3.81
N PRO A 4 23.49 6.40 2.61
CA PRO A 4 22.69 5.21 2.31
C PRO A 4 22.89 4.07 3.34
N ASP A 5 24.12 3.84 3.79
CA ASP A 5 24.43 2.78 4.77
C ASP A 5 23.76 3.01 6.13
N ILE A 6 23.68 4.26 6.59
CA ILE A 6 22.99 4.58 7.85
C ILE A 6 21.51 4.28 7.68
N LEU A 7 20.92 4.71 6.57
CA LEU A 7 19.50 4.50 6.32
C LEU A 7 19.15 3.00 6.23
N LEU A 8 19.97 2.22 5.52
CA LEU A 8 19.81 0.76 5.46
C LEU A 8 19.87 0.13 6.86
N GLY A 9 20.80 0.56 7.69
CA GLY A 9 20.90 0.10 9.09
C GLY A 9 19.62 0.34 9.91
N TYR A 10 18.89 1.44 9.66
CA TYR A 10 17.58 1.67 10.28
C TYR A 10 16.53 0.67 9.77
N LEU A 11 16.48 0.40 8.47
CA LEU A 11 15.49 -0.52 7.85
C LEU A 11 15.72 -1.99 8.22
N GLU A 12 16.95 -2.36 8.58
CA GLU A 12 17.34 -3.71 9.01
C GLU A 12 17.33 -3.88 10.53
N SER A 13 17.12 -2.80 11.29
CA SER A 13 17.13 -2.85 12.74
C SER A 13 16.05 -3.79 13.29
N ARG A 14 16.41 -4.51 14.35
CA ARG A 14 15.45 -5.34 15.11
C ARG A 14 14.38 -4.50 15.79
N ALA A 15 14.69 -3.25 16.14
CA ALA A 15 13.73 -2.35 16.77
C ALA A 15 12.73 -1.82 15.72
N PRO A 16 11.41 -2.03 15.90
CA PRO A 16 10.41 -1.56 14.93
C PRO A 16 10.44 -0.04 14.73
N LYS A 17 10.71 0.71 15.81
CA LYS A 17 10.79 2.18 15.78
C LYS A 17 11.92 2.72 14.92
N ASP A 18 13.02 1.98 14.80
CA ASP A 18 14.10 2.35 13.88
C ASP A 18 13.65 2.15 12.42
N ARG A 19 12.99 1.03 12.12
CA ARG A 19 12.45 0.78 10.76
C ARG A 19 11.42 1.83 10.36
N GLU A 20 10.50 2.19 11.27
CA GLU A 20 9.55 3.30 11.09
C GLU A 20 10.29 4.62 10.81
N THR A 21 11.33 4.91 11.59
CA THR A 21 12.14 6.14 11.43
C THR A 21 12.83 6.18 10.07
N GLY A 22 13.40 5.06 9.62
CA GLY A 22 13.98 4.92 8.28
C GLY A 22 12.97 5.19 7.18
N LEU A 23 11.76 4.61 7.29
CA LEU A 23 10.66 4.83 6.35
C LEU A 23 10.21 6.29 6.30
N ILE A 24 10.14 6.97 7.44
CA ILE A 24 9.82 8.41 7.53
C ILE A 24 10.88 9.25 6.82
N TRP A 25 12.15 8.92 6.99
CA TRP A 25 13.23 9.63 6.30
C TRP A 25 13.21 9.39 4.79
N ILE A 26 12.97 8.16 4.34
CA ILE A 26 12.79 7.86 2.90
C ILE A 26 11.67 8.71 2.32
N ALA A 27 10.51 8.75 2.97
CA ALA A 27 9.37 9.54 2.51
C ALA A 27 9.70 11.04 2.48
N ARG A 28 10.27 11.58 3.56
CA ARG A 28 10.59 13.01 3.69
C ARG A 28 11.56 13.48 2.61
N TYR A 29 12.55 12.67 2.27
CA TYR A 29 13.62 13.03 1.34
C TYR A 29 13.45 12.41 -0.06
N HIS A 30 12.34 11.70 -0.31
CA HIS A 30 12.02 11.06 -1.59
C HIS A 30 13.13 10.14 -2.13
N TYR A 31 13.69 9.30 -1.26
CA TYR A 31 14.76 8.37 -1.64
C TYR A 31 14.23 7.14 -2.39
N LEU A 32 13.99 7.30 -3.69
CA LEU A 32 13.47 6.24 -4.56
C LEU A 32 14.40 5.04 -4.70
N ASP A 33 15.70 5.19 -4.47
CA ASP A 33 16.67 4.08 -4.51
C ASP A 33 16.34 2.98 -3.47
N PHE A 34 15.60 3.32 -2.42
CA PHE A 34 15.14 2.39 -1.37
C PHE A 34 13.75 1.81 -1.63
N LEU A 35 13.17 2.02 -2.81
CA LEU A 35 11.82 1.52 -3.13
C LEU A 35 11.68 0.02 -2.86
N GLY A 36 12.71 -0.77 -3.21
CA GLY A 36 12.74 -2.22 -2.93
C GLY A 36 12.64 -2.55 -1.44
N ASP A 37 13.34 -1.80 -0.59
CA ASP A 37 13.30 -1.99 0.87
C ASP A 37 11.95 -1.61 1.46
N VAL A 38 11.35 -0.51 0.98
CA VAL A 38 10.02 -0.09 1.43
C VAL A 38 8.97 -1.15 1.04
N LEU A 39 9.04 -1.69 -0.18
CA LEU A 39 8.15 -2.77 -0.62
C LEU A 39 8.30 -4.02 0.26
N ARG A 40 9.53 -4.40 0.62
CA ARG A 40 9.79 -5.52 1.54
C ARG A 40 9.15 -5.28 2.92
N LEU A 41 9.16 -4.04 3.41
CA LEU A 41 8.62 -3.68 4.73
C LEU A 41 7.08 -3.68 4.79
N LEU A 42 6.38 -3.81 3.66
CA LEU A 42 4.95 -4.15 3.67
C LEU A 42 4.66 -5.55 4.24
N GLN A 43 5.68 -6.41 4.41
CA GLN A 43 5.56 -7.74 5.00
C GLN A 43 6.23 -7.82 6.38
N ASP A 44 6.50 -6.67 7.00
CA ASP A 44 7.11 -6.62 8.32
C ASP A 44 6.24 -7.31 9.40
N PRO A 45 6.83 -8.04 10.37
CA PRO A 45 6.05 -8.68 11.43
C PRO A 45 5.24 -7.68 12.28
N VAL A 46 5.62 -6.40 12.31
CA VAL A 46 4.96 -5.36 13.11
C VAL A 46 4.03 -4.53 12.24
N ALA A 47 2.75 -4.44 12.64
CA ALA A 47 1.72 -3.73 11.89
C ALA A 47 2.04 -2.24 11.68
N ASP A 48 2.55 -1.55 12.71
CA ASP A 48 2.95 -0.14 12.62
C ASP A 48 4.01 0.09 11.52
N VAL A 49 4.95 -0.85 11.34
CA VAL A 49 5.98 -0.77 10.29
C VAL A 49 5.36 -0.97 8.91
N ARG A 50 4.44 -1.93 8.76
CA ARG A 50 3.73 -2.16 7.50
C ARG A 50 2.85 -0.97 7.10
N GLU A 51 2.16 -0.38 8.06
CA GLU A 51 1.35 0.83 7.87
C GLU A 51 2.24 2.00 7.43
N GLN A 52 3.36 2.22 8.12
CA GLN A 52 4.32 3.25 7.76
C GLN A 52 4.92 2.99 6.36
N ALA A 53 5.16 1.73 5.99
CA ALA A 53 5.65 1.38 4.66
C ALA A 53 4.61 1.72 3.58
N ALA A 54 3.34 1.37 3.79
CA ALA A 54 2.26 1.75 2.89
C ALA A 54 2.13 3.28 2.73
N GLN A 55 2.26 4.02 3.84
CA GLN A 55 2.28 5.49 3.81
C GLN A 55 3.49 6.03 3.03
N THR A 56 4.69 5.47 3.24
CA THR A 56 5.90 5.86 2.51
C THR A 56 5.73 5.61 1.01
N LEU A 57 5.16 4.48 0.59
CA LEU A 57 4.89 4.20 -0.83
C LEU A 57 3.87 5.18 -1.43
N SER A 58 2.86 5.59 -0.66
CA SER A 58 1.92 6.63 -1.10
C SER A 58 2.63 7.97 -1.37
N ILE A 59 3.62 8.33 -0.55
CA ILE A 59 4.38 9.58 -0.68
C ILE A 59 5.38 9.50 -1.83
N LEU A 60 6.10 8.38 -1.95
CA LEU A 60 7.03 8.14 -3.07
C LEU A 60 6.28 8.09 -4.41
N HIS A 61 5.02 7.65 -4.38
CA HIS A 61 4.09 7.68 -5.50
C HIS A 61 4.65 7.02 -6.78
N HIS A 62 5.40 5.93 -6.61
CA HIS A 62 6.00 5.21 -7.73
C HIS A 62 5.06 4.07 -8.20
N PRO A 63 4.71 3.96 -9.50
CA PRO A 63 3.74 2.97 -9.99
C PRO A 63 4.06 1.51 -9.68
N ALA A 64 5.36 1.17 -9.55
CA ALA A 64 5.79 -0.17 -9.15
C ALA A 64 5.31 -0.60 -7.74
N SER A 65 4.78 0.33 -6.94
CA SER A 65 4.20 0.04 -5.62
C SER A 65 2.75 -0.46 -5.68
N ILE A 66 2.03 -0.22 -6.78
CA ILE A 66 0.60 -0.54 -6.91
C ILE A 66 0.30 -2.02 -6.62
N PRO A 67 1.02 -3.02 -7.18
CA PRO A 67 0.74 -4.42 -6.91
C PRO A 67 0.88 -4.77 -5.42
N ALA A 68 1.97 -4.32 -4.79
CA ALA A 68 2.23 -4.63 -3.38
C ALA A 68 1.26 -3.91 -2.44
N LEU A 69 0.81 -2.69 -2.80
CA LEU A 69 -0.24 -1.99 -2.07
C LEU A 69 -1.60 -2.69 -2.22
N ALA A 70 -1.90 -3.28 -3.38
CA ALA A 70 -3.10 -4.09 -3.57
C ALA A 70 -3.05 -5.36 -2.71
N ASP A 71 -1.89 -6.03 -2.61
CA ASP A 71 -1.70 -7.16 -1.69
C ASP A 71 -1.87 -6.74 -0.22
N ALA A 72 -1.46 -5.52 0.16
CA ALA A 72 -1.66 -5.00 1.51
C ALA A 72 -3.14 -4.75 1.88
N LEU A 73 -4.08 -4.83 0.93
CA LEU A 73 -5.51 -4.86 1.22
C LEU A 73 -5.94 -6.18 1.90
N TYR A 74 -5.13 -7.22 1.87
CA TYR A 74 -5.34 -8.47 2.61
C TYR A 74 -4.73 -8.45 4.02
N ASP A 75 -4.13 -7.34 4.44
CA ASP A 75 -3.47 -7.28 5.74
C ASP A 75 -4.46 -7.54 6.89
N VAL A 76 -4.01 -8.27 7.91
CA VAL A 76 -4.82 -8.56 9.11
C VAL A 76 -5.19 -7.28 9.87
N SER A 77 -4.30 -6.27 9.86
CA SER A 77 -4.53 -4.98 10.49
C SER A 77 -5.42 -4.09 9.64
N TYR A 78 -6.49 -3.58 10.24
CA TYR A 78 -7.35 -2.60 9.61
C TYR A 78 -6.60 -1.32 9.20
N THR A 79 -5.65 -0.85 10.01
CA THR A 79 -4.92 0.39 9.72
C THR A 79 -4.02 0.24 8.49
N VAL A 80 -3.38 -0.92 8.33
CA VAL A 80 -2.58 -1.24 7.14
C VAL A 80 -3.47 -1.28 5.90
N ARG A 81 -4.61 -1.99 5.94
CA ARG A 81 -5.57 -2.03 4.81
C ARG A 81 -6.07 -0.63 4.44
N PHE A 82 -6.40 0.18 5.44
CA PHE A 82 -6.88 1.55 5.24
C PHE A 82 -5.83 2.41 4.56
N THR A 83 -4.59 2.41 5.07
CA THR A 83 -3.49 3.21 4.51
C THR A 83 -3.11 2.74 3.10
N ALA A 84 -3.04 1.43 2.87
CA ALA A 84 -2.84 0.87 1.52
C ALA A 84 -3.95 1.28 0.56
N GLY A 85 -5.21 1.23 1.01
CA GLY A 85 -6.36 1.69 0.24
C GLY A 85 -6.26 3.17 -0.15
N TRP A 86 -5.90 4.05 0.80
CA TRP A 86 -5.68 5.47 0.49
C TRP A 86 -4.54 5.69 -0.50
N ALA A 87 -3.46 4.93 -0.38
CA ALA A 87 -2.36 4.97 -1.34
C ALA A 87 -2.86 4.60 -2.75
N LEU A 88 -3.60 3.51 -2.90
CA LEU A 88 -4.16 3.07 -4.17
C LEU A 88 -5.14 4.08 -4.78
N VAL A 89 -5.99 4.72 -3.96
CA VAL A 89 -6.85 5.81 -4.40
C VAL A 89 -6.04 6.96 -5.00
N SER A 90 -4.87 7.27 -4.44
CA SER A 90 -4.00 8.33 -5.00
C SER A 90 -3.45 7.98 -6.38
N PHE A 91 -3.26 6.69 -6.70
CA PHE A 91 -2.86 6.22 -8.04
C PHE A 91 -4.01 6.19 -9.05
N GLY A 92 -5.26 6.35 -8.60
CA GLY A 92 -6.43 6.44 -9.47
C GLY A 92 -6.61 5.23 -10.38
N ASN A 93 -6.86 5.48 -11.67
CA ASN A 93 -7.16 4.45 -12.66
C ASN A 93 -6.06 3.39 -12.83
N GLU A 94 -4.79 3.73 -12.56
CA GLU A 94 -3.67 2.78 -12.64
C GLU A 94 -3.79 1.64 -11.61
N SER A 95 -4.51 1.88 -10.51
CA SER A 95 -4.74 0.87 -9.47
C SER A 95 -5.88 -0.09 -9.76
N ILE A 96 -6.82 0.29 -10.66
CA ILE A 96 -8.06 -0.47 -10.90
C ILE A 96 -7.82 -1.94 -11.27
N PRO A 97 -6.89 -2.29 -12.18
CA PRO A 97 -6.67 -3.70 -12.54
C PRO A 97 -6.30 -4.56 -11.33
N TYR A 98 -5.45 -4.05 -10.44
CA TYR A 98 -4.99 -4.76 -9.26
C TYR A 98 -6.06 -4.84 -8.17
N VAL A 99 -6.83 -3.77 -7.97
CA VAL A 99 -7.91 -3.73 -6.98
C VAL A 99 -9.10 -4.59 -7.40
N LYS A 100 -9.35 -4.74 -8.72
CA LYS A 100 -10.39 -5.61 -9.27
C LYS A 100 -10.21 -7.06 -8.80
N ASP A 101 -8.99 -7.56 -8.79
CA ASP A 101 -8.69 -8.94 -8.34
C ASP A 101 -8.98 -9.12 -6.84
N VAL A 102 -8.72 -8.10 -6.03
CA VAL A 102 -9.03 -8.12 -4.58
C VAL A 102 -10.55 -8.14 -4.32
N LEU A 103 -11.33 -7.48 -5.18
CA LEU A 103 -12.78 -7.37 -5.04
C LEU A 103 -13.52 -8.71 -5.13
N ILE A 104 -12.92 -9.72 -5.80
CA ILE A 104 -13.50 -11.07 -5.96
C ILE A 104 -12.90 -12.11 -5.00
N SER A 105 -12.02 -11.69 -4.10
CA SER A 105 -11.36 -12.60 -3.14
C SER A 105 -12.33 -13.18 -2.12
N GLU A 106 -12.00 -14.31 -1.46
CA GLU A 106 -12.82 -14.88 -0.39
C GLU A 106 -12.72 -14.11 0.94
N ASP A 107 -11.67 -13.31 1.12
CA ASP A 107 -11.47 -12.48 2.30
C ASP A 107 -12.45 -11.29 2.33
N LYS A 108 -13.39 -11.32 3.28
CA LYS A 108 -14.41 -10.28 3.44
C LYS A 108 -13.82 -8.90 3.73
N ALA A 109 -12.75 -8.83 4.51
CA ALA A 109 -12.12 -7.57 4.89
C ALA A 109 -11.35 -6.96 3.71
N ALA A 110 -10.67 -7.80 2.93
CA ALA A 110 -9.99 -7.38 1.71
C ALA A 110 -10.98 -6.92 0.64
N ARG A 111 -12.06 -7.68 0.39
CA ARG A 111 -13.15 -7.25 -0.51
C ARG A 111 -13.73 -5.90 -0.10
N GLN A 112 -14.01 -5.71 1.18
CA GLN A 112 -14.53 -4.43 1.68
C GLN A 112 -13.55 -3.29 1.43
N ALA A 113 -12.25 -3.50 1.68
CA ALA A 113 -11.23 -2.50 1.40
C ALA A 113 -11.14 -2.16 -0.09
N ALA A 114 -11.14 -3.17 -0.97
CA ALA A 114 -11.13 -3.01 -2.42
C ALA A 114 -12.37 -2.25 -2.94
N TYR A 115 -13.54 -2.58 -2.40
CA TYR A 115 -14.78 -1.87 -2.70
C TYR A 115 -14.67 -0.38 -2.34
N HIS A 116 -14.13 -0.05 -1.16
CA HIS A 116 -13.91 1.32 -0.74
C HIS A 116 -12.93 2.06 -1.65
N VAL A 117 -11.84 1.41 -2.08
CA VAL A 117 -10.87 1.99 -3.02
C VAL A 117 -11.54 2.35 -4.34
N LEU A 118 -12.22 1.40 -4.99
CA LEU A 118 -12.89 1.65 -6.28
C LEU A 118 -14.00 2.71 -6.16
N SER A 119 -14.78 2.68 -5.07
CA SER A 119 -15.80 3.69 -4.80
C SER A 119 -15.23 5.10 -4.63
N ARG A 120 -13.98 5.21 -4.17
CA ARG A 120 -13.30 6.50 -3.93
C ARG A 120 -12.58 7.02 -5.17
N ILE A 121 -12.11 6.13 -6.05
CA ILE A 121 -11.54 6.49 -7.36
C ILE A 121 -12.63 7.16 -8.22
N ASP A 122 -13.86 6.64 -8.19
CA ASP A 122 -15.07 7.24 -8.75
C ASP A 122 -14.99 7.66 -10.24
N THR A 123 -14.21 6.92 -11.03
CA THR A 123 -14.14 7.07 -12.49
C THR A 123 -15.12 6.16 -13.21
N PRO A 124 -15.46 6.43 -14.49
CA PRO A 124 -16.30 5.53 -15.29
C PRO A 124 -15.81 4.08 -15.29
N GLU A 125 -14.49 3.87 -15.34
CA GLU A 125 -13.86 2.55 -15.30
C GLU A 125 -14.10 1.86 -13.95
N SER A 126 -13.88 2.56 -12.83
CA SER A 126 -14.11 1.99 -11.49
C SER A 126 -15.58 1.65 -11.26
N ARG A 127 -16.50 2.49 -11.75
CA ARG A 127 -17.94 2.28 -11.67
C ARG A 127 -18.39 1.09 -12.51
N GLU A 128 -17.77 0.85 -13.66
CA GLU A 128 -18.06 -0.35 -14.46
C GLU A 128 -17.61 -1.62 -13.72
N VAL A 129 -16.41 -1.63 -13.15
CA VAL A 129 -15.93 -2.76 -12.34
C VAL A 129 -16.90 -3.08 -11.18
N LEU A 130 -17.36 -2.06 -10.45
CA LEU A 130 -18.32 -2.25 -9.37
C LEU A 130 -19.69 -2.76 -9.89
N ARG A 131 -20.16 -2.29 -11.05
CA ARG A 131 -21.42 -2.77 -11.67
C ARG A 131 -21.36 -4.23 -12.12
N GLU A 132 -20.24 -4.65 -12.71
CA GLU A 132 -20.05 -6.04 -13.17
C GLU A 132 -20.19 -7.03 -12.02
N LEU A 133 -19.66 -6.70 -10.84
CA LEU A 133 -19.73 -7.55 -9.64
C LEU A 133 -21.17 -7.83 -9.22
N TRP A 134 -22.04 -6.82 -9.22
CA TRP A 134 -23.45 -6.95 -8.82
C TRP A 134 -24.34 -7.69 -9.81
N ARG A 135 -23.89 -7.89 -11.06
CA ARG A 135 -24.65 -8.65 -12.07
C ARG A 135 -24.39 -10.16 -12.01
N GLY A 136 -23.41 -10.59 -11.20
CA GLY A 136 -22.99 -11.99 -11.07
C GLY A 136 -23.53 -12.73 -9.84
N GLU A 137 -24.33 -12.06 -9.00
CA GLU A 137 -25.09 -12.64 -7.86
C GLU A 137 -26.59 -12.73 -8.20
#